data_AF-A0A7S2A2A6-F1
#
_entry.id   AF-A0A7S2A2A6-F1
#
_cell.length_a   1.000
_cell.length_b   1.000
_cell.length_c   1.000
_cell.angle_alpha   90.00
_cell.angle_beta   90.00
_cell.angle_gamma   90.00
#
_symmetry.space_group_name_H-M   'P 1'
#
loop_
_entity.id
_entity.type
_entity.pdbx_description
1 polymer ?
#
loop_
_entity_poly.entity_id
_entity_poly.type
_entity_poly.pdbx_seq_one_letter_code
_entity_poly.pdbx_strand_id
1 'polypeptide(L)'
;CDPDHTWDRILVLFLSDDRLSWVAEEQGETVESMVAAKERGRRDLKELLKDRVREFRFLEYDRPFYCASYWDWDEPGGFIHISPLVWGLDPKVCPAMNYYWTAMDPGDDYVFYQDGLSSLMQAARQI
;
A
#
# COMPACT_ATOMS: atom_id res chain seq x y z
N CYS A 1 4.66 -21.88 2.97
CA CYS A 1 3.50 -21.07 2.54
C CYS A 1 2.44 -22.01 2.03
N ASP A 2 1.22 -21.84 2.51
CA ASP A 2 0.06 -22.56 2.01
C ASP A 2 -0.32 -21.99 0.63
N PRO A 3 -0.23 -22.77 -0.46
CA PRO A 3 -0.57 -22.31 -1.81
C PRO A 3 -2.07 -22.02 -1.98
N ASP A 4 -2.90 -22.48 -1.04
CA ASP A 4 -4.35 -22.29 -1.04
C ASP A 4 -4.81 -21.17 -0.11
N HIS A 5 -3.86 -20.47 0.52
CA HIS A 5 -4.17 -19.32 1.37
C HIS A 5 -4.96 -18.26 0.59
N THR A 6 -6.02 -17.76 1.23
CA THR A 6 -6.84 -16.64 0.77
C THR A 6 -6.81 -15.56 1.85
N TRP A 7 -6.63 -14.32 1.43
CA TRP A 7 -6.71 -13.16 2.31
C TRP A 7 -8.18 -12.76 2.47
N ASP A 8 -8.57 -12.38 3.68
CA ASP A 8 -9.92 -11.85 3.88
C ASP A 8 -9.99 -10.41 3.39
N ARG A 9 -8.98 -9.59 3.69
CA ARG A 9 -8.92 -8.17 3.40
C ARG A 9 -7.54 -7.76 2.93
N ILE A 10 -7.52 -7.09 1.78
CA ILE A 10 -6.36 -6.35 1.31
C ILE A 10 -6.75 -4.89 1.13
N LEU A 11 -5.90 -4.02 1.64
CA LEU A 11 -5.97 -2.58 1.47
C LEU A 11 -4.69 -2.07 0.83
N VAL A 12 -4.79 -1.34 -0.27
CA VAL A 12 -3.63 -0.72 -0.93
C VAL A 12 -3.81 0.79 -0.97
N LEU A 13 -2.77 1.51 -0.53
CA LEU A 13 -2.73 2.95 -0.48
C LEU A 13 -1.98 3.53 -1.69
N PHE A 14 -2.63 4.44 -2.41
CA PHE A 14 -2.09 5.19 -3.52
C PHE A 14 -2.02 6.68 -3.19
N LEU A 15 -1.04 7.38 -3.76
CA LEU A 15 -1.05 8.84 -3.77
C LEU A 15 -2.22 9.34 -4.63
N SER A 16 -2.84 10.43 -4.19
CA SER A 16 -3.81 11.15 -5.02
C SER A 16 -3.17 11.73 -6.28
N ASP A 17 -3.99 11.98 -7.30
CA ASP A 17 -3.53 12.59 -8.55
C ASP A 17 -2.84 13.95 -8.33
N ASP A 18 -3.33 14.74 -7.37
CA ASP A 18 -2.71 16.00 -6.99
C ASP A 18 -1.29 15.81 -6.48
N ARG A 19 -1.02 14.71 -5.74
CA ARG A 19 0.33 14.38 -5.27
C ARG A 19 1.19 13.72 -6.32
N LEU A 20 0.61 12.99 -7.26
CA LEU A 20 1.33 12.47 -8.41
C LEU A 20 1.98 13.59 -9.24
N SER A 21 1.40 14.80 -9.24
CA SER A 21 1.98 15.94 -9.95
C SER A 21 3.38 16.33 -9.44
N TRP A 22 3.57 16.36 -8.12
CA TRP A 22 4.86 16.67 -7.50
C TRP A 22 5.89 15.60 -7.86
N VAL A 23 5.49 14.33 -7.87
CA VAL A 23 6.41 13.25 -8.18
C VAL A 23 6.76 13.18 -9.67
N ALA A 24 5.79 13.46 -10.54
CA ALA A 24 6.01 13.55 -11.98
C ALA A 24 7.10 14.58 -12.30
N GLU A 25 7.06 15.74 -11.64
CA GLU A 25 8.09 16.77 -11.75
C GLU A 25 9.48 16.26 -11.33
N GLU A 26 9.61 15.60 -10.17
CA GLU A 26 10.90 15.08 -9.69
C GLU A 26 11.49 13.99 -10.60
N GLN A 27 10.65 13.20 -11.27
CA GLN A 27 11.07 12.11 -12.16
C GLN A 27 11.23 12.52 -13.62
N GLY A 28 10.89 13.76 -13.98
CA GLY A 28 10.89 14.19 -15.39
C GLY A 28 9.81 13.49 -16.23
N GLU A 29 8.71 13.11 -15.59
CA GLU A 29 7.55 12.42 -16.18
C GLU A 29 6.34 13.36 -16.22
N THR A 30 5.25 12.95 -16.89
CA THR A 30 4.00 13.73 -16.88
C THR A 30 3.02 13.18 -15.85
N VAL A 31 2.15 14.05 -15.34
CA VAL A 31 1.10 13.65 -14.39
C VAL A 31 0.20 12.60 -15.02
N GLU A 32 -0.14 12.75 -16.30
CA GLU A 32 -0.96 11.81 -17.06
C GLU A 32 -0.30 10.43 -17.16
N SER A 33 1.02 10.38 -17.36
CA SER A 33 1.80 9.13 -17.36
C SER A 33 1.70 8.42 -16.01
N MET A 34 1.88 9.16 -14.91
CA MET A 34 1.80 8.65 -13.54
C MET A 34 0.39 8.16 -13.18
N VAL A 35 -0.65 8.92 -13.53
CA VAL A 35 -2.05 8.53 -13.32
C VAL A 35 -2.38 7.28 -14.13
N ALA A 36 -1.94 7.20 -15.39
CA ALA A 36 -2.15 6.01 -16.22
C ALA A 36 -1.42 4.77 -15.65
N ALA A 37 -0.22 4.95 -15.09
CA ALA A 37 0.53 3.89 -14.42
C ALA A 37 -0.19 3.41 -13.15
N LYS A 38 -0.71 4.34 -12.32
CA LYS A 38 -1.53 4.03 -11.15
C LYS A 38 -2.76 3.20 -11.53
N GLU A 39 -3.53 3.63 -12.52
CA GLU A 39 -4.74 2.94 -12.96
C GLU A 39 -4.45 1.55 -13.55
N ARG A 40 -3.33 1.42 -14.29
CA ARG A 40 -2.88 0.12 -14.79
C ARG A 40 -2.52 -0.80 -13.64
N GLY A 41 -1.68 -0.34 -12.70
CA GLY A 41 -1.29 -1.12 -11.52
C GLY A 41 -2.49 -1.57 -10.70
N ARG A 42 -3.48 -0.69 -10.50
CA ARG A 42 -4.73 -1.03 -9.81
C ARG A 42 -5.51 -2.14 -10.52
N ARG A 43 -5.64 -2.07 -11.85
CA ARG A 43 -6.33 -3.08 -12.65
C ARG A 43 -5.60 -4.42 -12.60
N ASP A 44 -4.29 -4.39 -12.79
CA ASP A 44 -3.45 -5.59 -12.82
C ASP A 44 -3.44 -6.29 -11.45
N LEU A 45 -3.37 -5.52 -10.36
CA LEU A 45 -3.49 -6.05 -9.00
C LEU A 45 -4.87 -6.68 -8.73
N LYS A 46 -5.96 -6.01 -9.12
CA LYS A 46 -7.32 -6.56 -8.99
C LYS A 46 -7.43 -7.90 -9.71
N GLU A 47 -6.95 -7.98 -10.94
CA GLU A 47 -6.99 -9.21 -11.74
C GLU A 47 -6.14 -10.33 -11.12
N LEU A 48 -4.93 -9.99 -10.65
CA LEU A 48 -4.01 -10.95 -10.04
C LEU A 48 -4.58 -11.57 -8.75
N LEU A 49 -5.30 -10.78 -7.96
CA LEU A 49 -5.76 -11.16 -6.63
C LEU A 49 -7.23 -11.58 -6.57
N LYS A 50 -7.99 -11.48 -7.67
CA LYS A 50 -9.46 -11.68 -7.69
C LYS A 50 -9.96 -12.97 -7.05
N ASP A 51 -9.20 -14.06 -7.13
CA ASP A 51 -9.57 -15.38 -6.60
C ASP A 51 -8.90 -15.67 -5.24
N ARG A 52 -8.13 -14.72 -4.71
CA ARG A 52 -7.28 -14.87 -3.53
C ARG A 52 -7.59 -13.86 -2.42
N VAL A 53 -8.56 -12.97 -2.65
CA VAL A 53 -9.00 -11.99 -1.66
C VAL A 53 -10.51 -11.87 -1.64
N ARG A 54 -11.12 -11.83 -0.45
CA ARG A 54 -12.58 -11.62 -0.32
C ARG A 54 -12.95 -10.15 -0.45
N GLU A 55 -12.18 -9.28 0.18
CA GLU A 55 -12.37 -7.83 0.14
C GLU A 55 -11.08 -7.12 -0.27
N PHE A 56 -11.14 -6.40 -1.39
CA PHE A 56 -10.01 -5.64 -1.90
C PHE A 56 -10.36 -4.17 -2.07
N ARG A 57 -9.67 -3.30 -1.30
CA ARG A 57 -9.89 -1.85 -1.32
C ARG A 57 -8.65 -1.10 -1.75
N PHE A 58 -8.89 -0.01 -2.46
CA PHE A 58 -7.89 0.98 -2.83
C PHE A 58 -8.27 2.31 -2.21
N LEU A 59 -7.31 2.96 -1.58
CA LEU A 59 -7.48 4.28 -1.01
C LEU A 59 -6.47 5.25 -1.58
N GLU A 60 -6.92 6.48 -1.76
CA GLU A 60 -6.06 7.61 -2.03
C GLU A 60 -5.85 8.47 -0.79
N TYR A 61 -4.62 8.96 -0.66
CA TYR A 61 -4.23 9.84 0.43
C TYR A 61 -3.26 10.91 -0.07
N ASP A 62 -3.25 12.05 0.63
CA ASP A 62 -2.37 13.17 0.30
C ASP A 62 -1.10 13.21 1.15
N ARG A 63 -1.15 12.65 2.36
CA ARG A 63 -0.06 12.53 3.36
C ARG A 63 -0.40 11.45 4.39
N PRO A 64 0.61 10.88 5.10
CA PRO A 64 2.04 10.86 4.78
C PRO A 64 2.36 10.00 3.54
N PHE A 65 3.26 10.47 2.68
CA PHE A 65 3.52 10.02 1.30
C PHE A 65 4.07 8.57 1.09
N TYR A 66 3.78 7.57 1.93
CA TYR A 66 4.31 6.21 1.74
C TYR A 66 3.29 5.30 1.05
N CYS A 67 3.72 4.58 0.01
CA CYS A 67 2.90 3.52 -0.54
C CYS A 67 2.91 2.36 0.45
N ALA A 68 1.72 1.88 0.79
CA ALA A 68 1.60 0.74 1.69
C ALA A 68 0.48 -0.18 1.24
N SER A 69 0.64 -1.46 1.56
CA SER A 69 -0.43 -2.43 1.45
C SER A 69 -0.56 -3.23 2.75
N TYR A 70 -1.79 -3.38 3.21
CA TYR A 70 -2.15 -4.04 4.45
C TYR A 70 -3.00 -5.26 4.13
N TRP A 71 -2.60 -6.41 4.63
CA TRP A 71 -3.16 -7.72 4.31
C TRP A 71 -3.54 -8.38 5.63
N ASP A 72 -4.84 -8.55 5.90
CA ASP A 72 -5.37 -9.06 7.18
C ASP A 72 -4.66 -8.46 8.41
N TRP A 73 -4.39 -7.15 8.34
CA TRP A 73 -3.41 -6.48 9.19
C TRP A 73 -3.81 -6.35 10.66
N ASP A 74 -5.05 -6.68 10.99
CA ASP A 74 -5.63 -6.65 12.32
C ASP A 74 -5.86 -8.07 12.88
N GLU A 75 -5.30 -9.09 12.22
CA GLU A 75 -5.42 -10.49 12.61
C GLU A 75 -4.04 -11.19 12.65
N PRO A 76 -3.86 -12.20 13.52
CA PRO A 76 -2.64 -13.03 13.52
C PRO A 76 -2.37 -13.65 12.15
N GLY A 77 -1.13 -13.56 11.68
CA GLY A 77 -0.75 -13.96 10.32
C GLY A 77 -0.83 -12.83 9.28
N GLY A 78 -1.33 -11.66 9.68
CA GLY A 78 -1.38 -10.46 8.84
C GLY A 78 -0.01 -9.97 8.39
N PHE A 79 -0.01 -9.17 7.32
CA PHE A 79 1.17 -8.67 6.64
C PHE A 79 1.01 -7.19 6.25
N ILE A 80 2.05 -6.40 6.52
CA ILE A 80 2.12 -4.99 6.14
C ILE A 80 3.36 -4.79 5.28
N HIS A 81 3.15 -4.29 4.07
CA HIS A 81 4.21 -3.82 3.20
C HIS A 81 4.24 -2.30 3.22
N ILE A 82 5.39 -1.72 3.54
CA ILE A 82 5.65 -0.29 3.44
C ILE A 82 6.74 -0.10 2.38
N SER A 83 6.37 0.45 1.23
CA SER A 83 7.33 0.99 0.29
C SER A 83 7.70 2.39 0.78
N PRO A 84 8.95 2.62 1.21
CA PRO A 84 9.28 3.92 1.74
C PRO A 84 9.15 4.95 0.63
N LEU A 85 8.50 5.99 1.09
CA LEU A 85 8.36 7.30 0.53
C LEU A 85 9.73 7.91 0.23
N VAL A 86 10.30 7.60 -0.93
CA VAL A 86 10.62 8.63 -1.92
C VAL A 86 10.50 7.97 -3.30
N TRP A 87 9.36 8.19 -3.96
CA TRP A 87 9.25 7.84 -5.38
C TRP A 87 10.38 8.53 -6.14
N GLY A 88 11.12 7.77 -6.96
CA GLY A 88 12.25 8.30 -7.73
C GLY A 88 13.61 8.19 -7.03
N LEU A 89 13.66 7.82 -5.73
CA LEU A 89 14.91 7.35 -5.14
C LEU A 89 15.14 5.87 -5.44
N ASP A 90 16.43 5.55 -5.60
CA ASP A 90 16.88 4.19 -5.79
C ASP A 90 16.40 3.32 -4.60
N PRO A 91 15.71 2.19 -4.85
CA PRO A 91 15.33 1.23 -3.82
C PRO A 91 16.50 0.75 -2.94
N LYS A 92 17.75 0.89 -3.41
CA LYS A 92 18.96 0.64 -2.61
C LYS A 92 19.15 1.63 -1.47
N VAL A 93 18.63 2.85 -1.61
CA VAL A 93 18.75 3.94 -0.64
C VAL A 93 17.50 4.02 0.25
N CYS A 94 16.35 3.60 -0.27
CA CYS A 94 15.09 3.55 0.45
C CYS A 94 14.42 2.18 0.25
N PRO A 95 14.85 1.14 0.97
CA PRO A 95 14.34 -0.21 0.76
C PRO A 95 12.94 -0.38 1.33
N ALA A 96 12.08 -1.06 0.57
CA ALA A 96 10.79 -1.49 1.06
C ALA A 96 10.92 -2.40 2.29
N MET A 97 10.00 -2.23 3.23
CA MET A 97 9.96 -2.98 4.48
C MET A 97 8.69 -3.82 4.55
N ASN A 98 8.87 -5.04 5.05
CA ASN A 98 7.83 -6.04 5.22
C ASN A 98 7.72 -6.36 6.71
N TYR A 99 6.52 -6.22 7.26
CA TYR A 99 6.21 -6.53 8.65
C TYR A 99 5.18 -7.65 8.68
N TYR A 100 5.44 -8.66 9.52
CA TYR A 100 4.61 -9.86 9.62
C TYR A 100 4.17 -10.08 11.07
N TRP A 101 2.90 -10.38 11.28
CA TRP A 101 2.40 -10.80 12.59
C TRP A 101 2.63 -12.32 12.77
N THR A 102 3.83 -12.69 13.22
CA THR A 102 4.25 -14.10 13.32
C THR A 102 4.16 -14.69 14.73
N ALA A 103 4.01 -13.86 15.76
CA ALA A 103 3.91 -14.28 17.16
C ALA A 103 2.49 -14.12 17.69
N MET A 104 2.28 -14.43 18.98
CA MET A 104 0.99 -14.22 19.65
C MET A 104 0.58 -12.74 19.59
N ASP A 105 1.55 -11.84 19.78
CA ASP A 105 1.39 -10.39 19.66
C ASP A 105 2.24 -9.84 18.49
N PRO A 106 1.79 -8.78 17.79
CA PRO A 106 2.58 -8.12 16.77
C PRO A 106 3.70 -7.29 17.41
N GLY A 107 4.81 -7.10 16.69
CA GLY A 107 5.91 -6.26 17.16
C GLY A 107 5.55 -4.76 17.13
N ASP A 108 6.28 -3.95 17.90
CA ASP A 108 6.02 -2.51 18.06
C ASP A 108 5.93 -1.76 16.71
N ASP A 109 6.82 -2.05 15.77
CA ASP A 109 6.80 -1.44 14.43
C ASP A 109 5.52 -1.78 13.67
N TYR A 110 5.02 -3.01 13.79
CA TYR A 110 3.79 -3.46 13.13
C TYR A 110 2.59 -2.68 13.68
N VAL A 111 2.50 -2.58 15.01
CA VAL A 111 1.46 -1.81 15.71
C VAL A 111 1.51 -0.34 15.30
N PHE A 112 2.70 0.25 15.19
CA PHE A 112 2.86 1.63 14.74
C PHE A 112 2.23 1.87 13.34
N TYR A 113 2.45 0.97 12.38
CA TYR A 113 1.84 1.10 11.05
C TYR A 113 0.34 0.81 11.06
N GLN A 114 -0.13 -0.12 11.90
CA GLN A 114 -1.56 -0.38 12.09
C GLN A 114 -2.30 0.85 12.66
N ASP A 115 -1.72 1.53 13.64
CA ASP A 115 -2.25 2.78 14.20
C ASP A 115 -2.20 3.93 13.19
N GLY A 116 -1.09 4.02 12.43
CA GLY A 116 -0.94 4.96 11.33
C GLY A 116 -2.03 4.78 10.26
N LEU A 117 -2.37 3.53 9.92
CA LEU A 117 -3.46 3.23 9.02
C LEU A 117 -4.81 3.73 9.55
N SER A 118 -5.10 3.53 10.83
CA SER A 118 -6.37 3.99 11.42
C SER A 118 -6.55 5.50 11.28
N SER A 119 -5.47 6.27 11.38
CA SER A 119 -5.48 7.72 11.13
C SER A 119 -5.68 8.04 9.65
N LEU A 120 -5.02 7.29 8.76
CA LEU A 120 -5.17 7.44 7.30
C LEU A 120 -6.59 7.12 6.83
N MET A 121 -7.24 6.07 7.36
CA MET A 121 -8.60 5.68 7.00
C MET A 121 -9.63 6.79 7.25
N GLN A 122 -9.37 7.70 8.19
CA GLN A 122 -10.24 8.85 8.47
C GLN A 122 -10.08 9.99 7.46
N ALA A 123 -8.90 10.10 6.82
CA ALA A 123 -8.57 11.17 5.89
C ALA A 123 -8.60 10.72 4.41
N ALA A 124 -8.49 9.41 4.17
CA ALA A 124 -8.36 8.83 2.84
C ALA A 124 -9.71 8.70 2.12
N ARG A 125 -9.66 8.73 0.79
CA ARG A 125 -10.82 8.55 -0.09
C ARG A 125 -10.74 7.20 -0.79
N GLN A 126 -11.86 6.48 -0.86
CA GLN A 126 -11.92 5.21 -1.57
C GLN A 126 -12.08 5.41 -3.08
N ILE A 127 -11.37 4.61 -3.88
CA ILE A 127 -11.28 4.74 -5.36
C ILE A 127 -11.43 3.42 -6.15
#